data_AF-A0A6A3Y4N8-F1
#
_entry.id   AF-A0A6A3Y4N8-F1
#
_cell.length_a   1.000
_cell.length_b   1.000
_cell.length_c   1.000
_cell.angle_alpha   90.00
_cell.angle_beta   90.00
_cell.angle_gamma   90.00
#
_symmetry.space_group_name_H-M   'P 1'
#
loop_
_entity.id
_entity.type
_entity.pdbx_description
1 polymer ?
#
loop_
_entity_poly.entity_id
_entity_poly.type
_entity_poly.pdbx_seq_one_letter_code
_entity_poly.pdbx_strand_id
1 'polypeptide(L)'
;MAIARYAAKLSGLYPSDPVKALKVDMFSCSLGELVDAFIDIVFKTQDADKKAQKQKLFVDETAPKFFTALEKLVEGKFILGDQVSYADIHLLDLVDNGIKWGIPSFTFEAFPKLADVVANVTADPKIAVYLAQQAQK
;
A
#
# COMPACT_ATOMS: atom_id res chain seq x y z
N MET A 1 3.24 -10.97 5.13
CA MET A 1 4.37 -10.49 4.29
C MET A 1 5.61 -11.39 4.22
N ALA A 2 5.72 -12.52 4.93
CA ALA A 2 6.96 -13.32 4.94
C ALA A 2 7.40 -13.84 3.55
N ILE A 3 6.47 -14.40 2.78
CA ILE A 3 6.74 -14.91 1.41
C ILE A 3 7.14 -13.77 0.47
N ALA A 4 6.41 -12.64 0.51
CA ALA A 4 6.72 -11.46 -0.29
C ALA A 4 8.13 -10.91 0.01
N ARG A 5 8.52 -10.85 1.29
CA ARG A 5 9.88 -10.43 1.68
C ARG A 5 10.95 -11.40 1.17
N TYR A 6 10.68 -12.71 1.20
CA TYR A 6 11.60 -13.71 0.63
C TYR A 6 11.75 -13.55 -0.89
N ALA A 7 10.64 -13.43 -1.63
CA ALA A 7 10.67 -13.16 -3.06
C ALA A 7 11.42 -11.86 -3.38
N ALA A 8 11.20 -10.80 -2.60
CA ALA A 8 11.89 -9.53 -2.74
C ALA A 8 13.41 -9.65 -2.55
N LYS A 9 13.87 -10.50 -1.63
CA LYS A 9 15.31 -10.80 -1.48
C LYS A 9 15.89 -11.49 -2.71
N LEU A 10 15.16 -12.45 -3.28
CA LEU A 10 15.58 -13.16 -4.49
C LEU A 10 15.60 -12.25 -5.73
N SER A 11 14.71 -11.26 -5.78
CA SER A 11 14.54 -10.38 -6.94
C SER A 11 15.25 -9.02 -6.80
N GLY A 12 16.00 -8.78 -5.72
CA GLY A 12 16.68 -7.51 -5.46
C GLY A 12 15.77 -6.33 -5.05
N LEU A 13 14.52 -6.61 -4.66
CA LEU A 13 13.54 -5.61 -4.17
C LEU A 13 13.57 -5.45 -2.65
N TYR A 14 14.44 -6.19 -1.96
CA TYR A 14 14.72 -6.01 -0.54
C TYR A 14 16.11 -5.37 -0.40
N PRO A 15 16.24 -4.22 0.29
CA PRO A 15 17.53 -3.56 0.46
C PRO A 15 18.53 -4.42 1.23
N SER A 16 19.81 -4.36 0.85
CA SER A 16 20.92 -4.97 1.61
C SER A 16 21.40 -4.07 2.75
N ASP A 17 21.28 -2.75 2.59
CA ASP A 17 21.57 -1.80 3.66
C ASP A 17 20.54 -1.97 4.80
N PRO A 18 20.99 -2.19 6.04
CA PRO A 18 20.10 -2.52 7.15
C PRO A 18 19.14 -1.37 7.52
N VAL A 19 19.54 -0.11 7.33
CA VAL A 19 18.69 1.05 7.65
C VAL A 19 17.60 1.22 6.59
N LYS A 20 17.95 1.06 5.32
CA LYS A 20 16.96 1.04 4.22
C LYS A 20 16.00 -0.16 4.37
N ALA A 21 16.51 -1.33 4.73
CA ALA A 21 15.70 -2.52 4.98
C ALA A 21 14.71 -2.29 6.13
N LEU A 22 15.18 -1.72 7.25
CA LEU A 22 14.33 -1.31 8.38
C LEU A 22 13.21 -0.37 7.93
N LYS A 23 13.54 0.64 7.12
CA LYS A 23 12.55 1.61 6.64
C LYS A 23 11.47 0.96 5.78
N VAL A 24 11.86 0.10 4.84
CA VAL A 24 10.91 -0.65 3.99
C VAL A 24 10.04 -1.59 4.83
N ASP A 25 10.64 -2.29 5.80
CA ASP A 25 9.90 -3.17 6.70
C ASP A 25 8.91 -2.42 7.59
N MET A 26 9.30 -1.27 8.14
CA MET A 26 8.41 -0.39 8.90
C MET A 26 7.24 0.07 8.03
N PHE A 27 7.51 0.52 6.81
CA PHE A 27 6.48 0.94 5.87
C PHE A 27 5.50 -0.21 5.59
N SER A 28 6.01 -1.40 5.27
CA SER A 28 5.17 -2.57 5.02
C SER A 28 4.39 -3.04 6.26
N CYS A 29 4.91 -2.87 7.47
CA CYS A 29 4.19 -3.19 8.70
C CYS A 29 3.02 -2.23 8.91
N SER A 30 3.24 -0.92 8.72
CA SER A 30 2.17 0.09 8.79
C SER A 30 1.06 -0.16 7.76
N LEU A 31 1.41 -0.58 6.54
CA LEU A 31 0.42 -1.00 5.55
C LEU A 31 -0.36 -2.25 5.99
N GLY A 32 0.31 -3.19 6.68
CA GLY A 32 -0.34 -4.38 7.23
C GLY A 32 -1.43 -4.04 8.26
N GLU A 33 -1.20 -3.05 9.12
CA GLU A 33 -2.22 -2.59 10.07
C GLU A 33 -3.45 -1.99 9.36
N LEU A 34 -3.23 -1.27 8.25
CA LEU A 34 -4.33 -0.78 7.41
C LEU A 34 -5.08 -1.92 6.71
N VAL A 35 -4.37 -2.95 6.23
CA VAL A 35 -4.98 -4.16 5.66
C VAL A 35 -5.87 -4.86 6.70
N ASP A 36 -5.40 -4.99 7.94
CA ASP A 36 -6.18 -5.63 9.01
C ASP A 36 -7.48 -4.86 9.31
N ALA A 37 -7.39 -3.52 9.40
CA ALA A 37 -8.55 -2.65 9.58
C ALA A 37 -9.52 -2.77 8.39
N PHE A 38 -8.99 -2.78 7.17
CA PHE A 38 -9.76 -3.00 5.95
C PHE A 38 -10.50 -4.35 5.96
N ILE A 39 -9.80 -5.43 6.32
CA ILE A 39 -10.39 -6.78 6.37
C ILE A 39 -11.51 -6.84 7.42
N ASP A 40 -11.29 -6.23 8.59
CA ASP A 40 -12.30 -6.15 9.64
C ASP A 40 -13.58 -5.46 9.18
N ILE A 41 -13.44 -4.37 8.43
CA ILE A 41 -14.55 -3.60 7.86
C ILE A 41 -15.26 -4.39 6.77
N VAL A 42 -14.52 -4.89 5.78
CA VAL A 42 -15.11 -5.41 4.54
C VAL A 42 -15.64 -6.83 4.73
N PHE A 43 -14.90 -7.68 5.45
CA PHE A 43 -15.18 -9.12 5.52
C PHE A 43 -15.68 -9.61 6.88
N LYS A 44 -15.29 -8.98 8.00
CA LYS A 44 -15.66 -9.47 9.35
C LYS A 44 -16.91 -8.79 9.92
N THR A 45 -17.16 -7.53 9.56
CA THR A 45 -18.32 -6.78 10.08
C THR A 45 -19.55 -7.03 9.20
N GLN A 46 -20.50 -7.82 9.71
CA GLN A 46 -21.75 -8.17 9.01
C GLN A 46 -22.85 -7.12 9.16
N ASP A 47 -22.91 -6.47 10.32
CA ASP A 47 -23.91 -5.43 10.61
C ASP A 47 -23.65 -4.17 9.78
N ALA A 48 -24.67 -3.73 9.03
CA ALA A 48 -24.55 -2.65 8.06
C ALA A 48 -24.22 -1.31 8.70
N ASP A 49 -24.85 -0.98 9.85
CA ASP A 49 -24.64 0.28 10.53
C ASP A 49 -23.24 0.35 11.14
N LYS A 50 -22.80 -0.74 11.80
CA LYS A 50 -21.43 -0.85 12.30
C LYS A 50 -20.40 -0.79 11.17
N LYS A 51 -20.69 -1.42 10.03
CA LYS A 51 -19.80 -1.36 8.86
C LYS A 51 -19.67 0.06 8.34
N ALA A 52 -20.77 0.79 8.19
CA ALA A 52 -20.76 2.19 7.77
C ALA A 52 -20.00 3.09 8.78
N GLN A 53 -20.19 2.89 10.08
CA GLN A 53 -19.46 3.62 11.13
C GLN A 53 -17.95 3.37 11.06
N LYS A 54 -17.52 2.10 10.92
CA LYS A 54 -16.10 1.78 10.79
C LYS A 54 -15.50 2.28 9.48
N GLN A 55 -16.24 2.22 8.37
CA GLN A 55 -15.81 2.82 7.10
C GLN A 55 -15.58 4.32 7.25
N LYS A 56 -16.51 5.02 7.89
CA LYS A 56 -16.36 6.46 8.16
C LYS A 56 -15.13 6.75 9.03
N LEU A 57 -14.95 6.03 10.14
CA LEU A 57 -13.75 6.15 10.98
C LEU A 57 -12.45 5.85 10.21
N PHE A 58 -12.50 4.88 9.30
CA PHE A 58 -11.35 4.53 8.47
C PHE A 58 -10.98 5.67 7.52
N VAL A 59 -11.98 6.22 6.82
CA VAL A 59 -11.81 7.28 5.83
C VAL A 59 -11.42 8.61 6.48
N ASP A 60 -12.08 8.99 7.57
CA ASP A 60 -11.94 10.30 8.19
C ASP A 60 -10.71 10.38 9.11
N GLU A 61 -10.28 9.27 9.71
CA GLU A 61 -9.24 9.28 10.74
C GLU A 61 -8.13 8.25 10.52
N THR A 62 -8.47 6.97 10.37
CA THR A 62 -7.46 5.89 10.41
C THR A 62 -6.52 5.96 9.23
N ALA A 63 -7.03 5.87 8.00
CA ALA A 63 -6.19 5.93 6.81
C ALA A 63 -5.42 7.26 6.69
N PRO A 64 -6.04 8.44 6.89
CA PRO A 64 -5.31 9.70 6.86
C PRO A 64 -4.16 9.78 7.85
N LYS A 65 -4.33 9.28 9.08
CA LYS A 65 -3.26 9.26 10.10
C LYS A 65 -2.05 8.46 9.64
N PHE A 66 -2.27 7.26 9.11
CA PHE A 66 -1.19 6.41 8.61
C PHE A 66 -0.53 7.01 7.37
N PHE A 67 -1.32 7.39 6.37
CA PHE A 67 -0.77 7.92 5.13
C PHE A 67 -0.06 9.26 5.32
N THR A 68 -0.51 10.11 6.26
CA THR A 68 0.23 11.34 6.63
C THR A 68 1.62 11.02 7.19
N ALA A 69 1.76 9.96 7.98
CA ALA A 69 3.05 9.54 8.51
C ALA A 69 3.92 8.92 7.43
N LEU A 70 3.35 8.04 6.59
CA LEU A 70 4.04 7.36 5.50
C LEU A 70 4.49 8.31 4.38
N GLU A 71 3.66 9.29 4.02
CA GLU A 71 3.95 10.35 3.04
C GLU A 71 5.25 11.11 3.38
N LYS A 72 5.48 11.39 4.67
CA LYS A 72 6.71 12.06 5.16
C LYS A 72 7.97 11.22 4.97
N LEU A 73 7.81 9.90 4.88
CA LEU A 73 8.90 8.96 4.73
C LEU A 73 9.26 8.72 3.26
N VAL A 74 8.46 9.17 2.29
CA VAL A 74 8.80 9.02 0.87
C VAL A 74 9.97 9.96 0.52
N GLU A 75 11.07 9.37 0.07
CA GLU A 75 12.34 10.07 -0.22
C GLU A 75 12.47 10.57 -1.66
N GLY A 76 11.69 10.07 -2.61
CA GLY A 76 11.78 10.47 -4.01
C GLY A 76 10.73 9.78 -4.87
N LYS A 77 11.16 9.21 -6.01
CA LYS A 77 10.28 8.48 -6.94
C LYS A 77 9.57 7.29 -6.28
N PHE A 78 10.28 6.63 -5.36
CA PHE A 78 9.86 5.50 -4.53
C PHE A 78 10.14 5.82 -3.04
N ILE A 79 9.75 4.92 -2.16
CA ILE A 79 9.95 5.06 -0.69
C ILE A 79 11.44 5.26 -0.33
N LEU A 80 12.36 4.68 -1.11
CA LEU A 80 13.81 4.77 -0.93
C LEU A 80 14.51 5.67 -1.96
N GLY A 81 13.83 6.72 -2.44
CA GLY A 81 14.37 7.61 -3.46
C GLY A 81 14.17 7.01 -4.85
N ASP A 82 15.25 6.74 -5.60
CA ASP A 82 15.15 6.17 -6.95
C ASP A 82 15.09 4.63 -6.96
N GLN A 83 15.26 3.99 -5.81
CA GLN A 83 15.24 2.54 -5.67
C GLN A 83 13.83 2.03 -5.35
N VAL A 84 13.26 1.22 -6.24
CA VAL A 84 12.02 0.49 -5.98
C VAL A 84 12.26 -0.64 -4.97
N SER A 85 11.31 -0.85 -4.09
CA SER A 85 11.31 -1.90 -3.08
C SER A 85 9.98 -2.65 -3.06
N TYR A 86 9.93 -3.76 -2.32
CA TYR A 86 8.69 -4.51 -2.15
C TYR A 86 7.59 -3.73 -1.41
N ALA A 87 7.94 -2.71 -0.60
CA ALA A 87 6.94 -1.89 0.07
C ALA A 87 6.19 -0.98 -0.91
N ASP A 88 6.84 -0.54 -1.99
CA ASP A 88 6.19 0.25 -3.04
C ASP A 88 5.13 -0.61 -3.77
N ILE A 89 5.45 -1.88 -4.02
CA ILE A 89 4.52 -2.85 -4.62
C ILE A 89 3.38 -3.20 -3.64
N HIS A 90 3.68 -3.35 -2.35
CA HIS A 90 2.65 -3.58 -1.33
C HIS A 90 1.71 -2.37 -1.21
N LEU A 91 2.22 -1.14 -1.35
CA LEU A 91 1.39 0.05 -1.39
C LEU A 91 0.44 0.02 -2.60
N LEU A 92 0.96 -0.28 -3.80
CA LEU A 92 0.13 -0.46 -4.99
C LEU A 92 -0.99 -1.49 -4.77
N ASP A 93 -0.65 -2.65 -4.23
CA ASP A 93 -1.63 -3.73 -3.96
C ASP A 93 -2.71 -3.29 -2.95
N LEU A 94 -2.33 -2.64 -1.85
CA LEU A 94 -3.28 -2.11 -0.88
C LEU A 94 -4.22 -1.07 -1.53
N VAL A 95 -3.70 -0.20 -2.37
CA VAL A 95 -4.50 0.85 -3.01
C VAL A 95 -5.48 0.24 -4.01
N ASP A 96 -4.99 -0.57 -4.94
CA ASP A 96 -5.79 -1.07 -6.07
C ASP A 96 -6.71 -2.23 -5.67
N ASN A 97 -6.18 -3.22 -4.94
CA ASN A 97 -6.92 -4.43 -4.57
C ASN A 97 -7.59 -4.35 -3.20
N GLY A 98 -7.20 -3.38 -2.35
CA GLY A 98 -7.81 -3.13 -1.05
C GLY A 98 -8.77 -1.95 -1.09
N ILE A 99 -8.22 -0.75 -0.95
CA ILE A 99 -8.96 0.47 -0.66
C ILE A 99 -9.92 0.83 -1.80
N LYS A 100 -9.45 0.92 -3.05
CA LYS A 100 -10.32 1.27 -4.18
C LYS A 100 -11.49 0.29 -4.36
N TRP A 101 -11.25 -0.99 -4.12
CA TRP A 101 -12.26 -2.02 -4.26
C TRP A 101 -13.28 -2.02 -3.11
N GLY A 102 -12.83 -1.97 -1.84
CA GLY A 102 -13.73 -2.14 -0.69
C GLY A 102 -14.15 -0.87 0.05
N ILE A 103 -13.45 0.26 -0.16
CA ILE A 103 -13.75 1.57 0.45
C ILE A 103 -13.50 2.68 -0.61
N PRO A 104 -14.31 2.73 -1.68
CA PRO A 104 -14.09 3.63 -2.82
C PRO A 104 -14.23 5.13 -2.48
N SER A 105 -14.75 5.46 -1.30
CA SER A 105 -14.86 6.84 -0.81
C SER A 105 -13.52 7.43 -0.34
N PHE A 106 -12.50 6.60 -0.13
CA PHE A 106 -11.17 7.09 0.23
C PHE A 106 -10.34 7.42 -1.02
N THR A 107 -9.70 8.59 -1.03
CA THR A 107 -8.83 9.02 -2.13
C THR A 107 -7.44 9.40 -1.62
N PHE A 108 -6.45 9.34 -2.52
CA PHE A 108 -5.05 9.71 -2.24
C PHE A 108 -4.75 11.20 -2.53
N GLU A 109 -5.76 12.04 -2.74
CA GLU A 109 -5.56 13.44 -3.16
C GLU A 109 -4.73 14.25 -2.16
N ALA A 110 -4.85 13.95 -0.87
CA ALA A 110 -4.07 14.59 0.20
C ALA A 110 -2.64 14.02 0.34
N PHE A 111 -2.28 12.99 -0.42
CA PHE A 111 -1.04 12.22 -0.30
C PHE A 111 -0.32 12.11 -1.66
N PRO A 112 0.12 13.23 -2.25
CA PRO A 112 0.66 13.26 -3.61
C PRO A 112 1.91 12.39 -3.79
N LYS A 113 2.81 12.31 -2.81
CA LYS A 113 4.01 11.46 -2.93
C LYS A 113 3.64 9.99 -2.93
N LEU A 114 2.70 9.55 -2.08
CA LEU A 114 2.22 8.18 -2.11
C LEU A 114 1.48 7.87 -3.42
N ALA A 115 0.69 8.81 -3.93
CA ALA A 115 0.05 8.68 -5.24
C ALA A 115 1.10 8.54 -6.36
N ASP A 116 2.18 9.33 -6.31
CA ASP A 116 3.28 9.25 -7.27
C ASP A 116 4.03 7.92 -7.16
N VAL A 117 4.27 7.39 -5.95
CA VAL A 117 4.87 6.06 -5.77
C VAL A 117 4.01 5.00 -6.45
N VAL A 118 2.69 5.01 -6.22
CA VAL A 118 1.76 4.07 -6.87
C VAL A 118 1.83 4.21 -8.39
N ALA A 119 1.76 5.44 -8.92
CA ALA A 119 1.85 5.69 -10.35
C ALA A 119 3.17 5.20 -10.96
N ASN A 120 4.29 5.45 -10.27
CA ASN A 120 5.63 5.05 -10.69
C ASN A 120 5.82 3.53 -10.71
N VAL A 121 5.25 2.81 -9.73
CA VAL A 121 5.27 1.34 -9.70
C VAL A 121 4.39 0.78 -10.80
N THR A 122 3.18 1.32 -10.99
CA THR A 122 2.26 0.90 -12.06
C THR A 122 2.87 1.09 -13.45
N ALA A 123 3.66 2.15 -13.64
CA ALA A 123 4.35 2.44 -14.89
C ALA A 123 5.59 1.56 -15.15
N ASP A 124 6.04 0.76 -14.19
CA ASP A 124 7.14 -0.19 -14.43
C ASP A 124 6.72 -1.20 -15.53
N PRO A 125 7.51 -1.42 -16.59
CA PRO A 125 7.11 -2.27 -17.70
C PRO A 125 6.72 -3.70 -17.28
N LYS A 126 7.37 -4.28 -16.27
CA LYS A 126 7.06 -5.65 -15.81
C LYS A 126 5.74 -5.67 -15.05
N ILE A 127 5.49 -4.65 -14.23
CA ILE A 127 4.23 -4.50 -13.50
C ILE A 127 3.08 -4.20 -14.46
N ALA A 128 3.26 -3.26 -15.40
CA ALA A 128 2.26 -2.91 -16.40
C ALA A 128 1.83 -4.13 -17.25
N VAL A 129 2.79 -4.95 -17.69
CA VAL A 129 2.50 -6.20 -18.41
C VAL A 129 1.70 -7.17 -17.54
N TYR A 130 2.09 -7.35 -16.29
CA TYR A 130 1.35 -8.21 -15.35
C TYR A 130 -0.09 -7.71 -15.13
N LEU A 131 -0.29 -6.42 -14.88
CA LEU A 131 -1.60 -5.83 -14.66
C LEU A 131 -2.49 -5.95 -15.90
N ALA A 132 -1.95 -5.74 -17.10
CA ALA A 132 -2.69 -5.93 -18.34
C ALA A 132 -3.16 -7.38 -18.56
N GLN A 133 -2.37 -8.37 -18.11
CA GLN A 133 -2.77 -9.78 -18.14
C GLN A 133 -3.85 -10.11 -17.12
N GLN A 134 -3.83 -9.49 -15.93
CA GLN A 134 -4.87 -9.69 -14.91
C GLN A 134 -6.20 -9.07 -15.33
N ALA A 135 -6.19 -7.92 -16.01
CA ALA A 135 -7.41 -7.25 -16.48
C ALA A 135 -8.18 -8.03 -17.56
N GLN A 136 -7.57 -9.08 -18.14
CA GLN A 136 -8.19 -9.94 -19.16
C GLN A 136 -8.88 -11.18 -18.56
N LYS A 137 -8.83 -11.37 -17.24
CA LYS A 137 -9.50 -12.47 -16.53
C LYS A 137 -10.78 -11.98 -15.87
#